data_AF-A0A5C5FZE7-F1
#
_entry.id   AF-A0A5C5FZE7-F1
#
_cell.length_a   1.000
_cell.length_b   1.000
_cell.length_c   1.000
_cell.angle_alpha   90.00
_cell.angle_beta   90.00
_cell.angle_gamma   90.00
#
_symmetry.space_group_name_H-M   'P 1'
#
loop_
_entity.id
_entity.type
_entity.pdbx_description
1 polymer ?
#
loop_
_entity_poly.entity_id
_entity_poly.type
_entity_poly.pdbx_seq_one_letter_code
_entity_poly.pdbx_strand_id
1 'polypeptide(L)' 'DGDKTLYCFCQRVSFGEMIACDAPDCEHEWFHLPCVGLKSIPDGRWFCDECR' A
#
# COMPACT_ATOMS: atom_id res chain seq x y z
N ASP A 1 -2.59 -1.64 -22.93
CA ASP A 1 -3.77 -1.81 -22.07
C ASP A 1 -3.35 -1.27 -20.72
N GLY A 2 -3.86 -0.10 -20.34
CA GLY A 2 -3.28 0.68 -19.24
C GLY A 2 -3.82 0.19 -17.91
N ASP A 3 -2.95 -0.26 -17.02
CA ASP A 3 -3.27 -0.67 -15.66
C ASP A 3 -3.87 0.53 -14.89
N LYS A 4 -5.20 0.65 -14.92
CA LYS A 4 -5.99 1.67 -14.20
C LYS A 4 -6.42 1.19 -12.81
N THR A 5 -5.80 0.12 -12.31
CA THR A 5 -6.11 -0.38 -10.97
C THR A 5 -5.65 0.65 -9.95
N LEU A 6 -6.62 1.19 -9.21
CA LEU A 6 -6.36 2.20 -8.19
C LEU A 6 -6.05 1.47 -6.88
N TYR A 7 -4.91 1.81 -6.30
CA TYR A 7 -4.44 1.28 -5.03
C TYR A 7 -4.30 2.41 -4.02
N CYS A 8 -4.05 2.03 -2.77
CA CYS A 8 -3.94 2.92 -1.62
C CYS A 8 -5.24 3.70 -1.36
N PHE A 9 -5.37 4.24 -0.16
CA PHE A 9 -6.43 5.21 0.14
C PHE A 9 -6.38 6.47 -0.74
N CYS A 10 -5.27 6.72 -1.44
CA CYS A 10 -5.13 7.85 -2.35
C CYS A 10 -5.79 7.62 -3.72
N GLN A 11 -6.30 6.40 -3.99
CA GLN A 11 -7.00 6.04 -5.23
C GLN A 11 -6.17 6.39 -6.48
N ARG A 12 -4.88 6.04 -6.45
CA ARG A 12 -3.94 6.26 -7.57
C ARG A 12 -3.42 4.93 -8.07
N VAL A 13 -3.01 4.91 -9.34
CA VAL A 13 -2.35 3.75 -9.95
C VAL A 13 -1.09 3.36 -9.18
N SER A 14 -0.60 2.14 -9.41
CA SER A 14 0.71 1.74 -8.89
C SER A 14 1.80 2.64 -9.50
N PHE A 15 2.57 3.30 -8.65
CA PHE A 15 3.73 4.08 -9.08
C PHE A 15 4.81 4.03 -8.01
N GLY A 16 6.06 3.89 -8.44
CA GLY A 16 7.20 3.77 -7.55
C GLY A 16 7.14 2.52 -6.67
N GLU A 17 7.65 2.64 -5.44
CA GLU A 17 7.67 1.57 -4.46
C GLU A 17 6.36 1.52 -3.65
N MET A 18 5.85 0.31 -3.49
CA MET A 18 4.61 0.02 -2.78
C MET A 18 4.83 -1.08 -1.76
N ILE A 19 4.04 -1.04 -0.68
CA ILE A 19 4.05 -2.01 0.40
C ILE A 19 2.69 -2.68 0.51
N ALA A 20 2.69 -3.99 0.73
CA ALA A 20 1.47 -4.74 0.98
C ALA A 20 1.15 -4.78 2.48
N CYS A 21 -0.11 -4.60 2.83
CA CYS A 21 -0.61 -4.82 4.18
C CYS A 21 -0.74 -6.33 4.42
N ASP A 22 -0.17 -6.82 5.52
CA ASP A 22 -0.20 -8.24 5.90
C ASP A 22 -1.54 -8.66 6.53
N ALA A 23 -2.48 -7.71 6.72
CA ALA A 23 -3.80 -8.03 7.23
C ALA A 23 -4.63 -8.77 6.17
N PRO A 24 -5.21 -9.94 6.52
CA PRO A 24 -5.93 -10.78 5.56
C PRO A 24 -7.24 -10.18 5.05
N ASP A 25 -7.77 -9.15 5.72
CA ASP A 25 -9.03 -8.47 5.40
C ASP A 25 -8.81 -6.99 5.03
N CYS A 26 -7.61 -6.64 4.56
CA CYS A 26 -7.31 -5.26 4.15
C CYS A 26 -8.00 -4.95 2.82
N GLU A 27 -8.88 -3.94 2.79
CA GLU A 27 -9.59 -3.55 1.56
C GLU A 27 -8.65 -3.09 0.44
N HIS A 28 -7.58 -2.38 0.80
CA HIS A 28 -6.69 -1.78 -0.18
C HIS A 28 -5.51 -2.68 -0.58
N GLU A 29 -5.09 -3.58 0.32
CA GLU A 29 -3.93 -4.50 0.22
C GLU A 29 -2.57 -3.84 -0.06
N TRP A 30 -2.50 -2.79 -0.88
CA TRP A 30 -1.30 -2.14 -1.38
C TRP A 30 -1.34 -0.63 -1.13
N PHE A 31 -0.22 -0.10 -0.65
CA PHE A 31 -0.06 1.30 -0.30
C PHE A 31 1.25 1.85 -0.85
N HIS A 32 1.26 3.11 -1.28
CA HIS A 32 2.50 3.77 -1.68
C HIS A 32 3.30 4.10 -0.43
N LEU A 33 4.61 3.81 -0.42
CA LEU A 33 5.52 4.18 0.67
C LEU A 33 5.32 5.64 1.17
N PRO A 34 5.30 6.68 0.30
CA PRO A 34 5.11 8.05 0.75
C PRO A 34 3.71 8.32 1.32
N CYS A 35 2.68 7.59 0.88
CA CYS A 35 1.32 7.75 1.42
C CYS A 35 1.24 7.27 2.86
N VAL A 36 2.03 6.26 3.23
CA VAL A 36 2.09 5.72 4.59
C VAL A 36 3.27 6.26 5.40
N GLY A 37 3.96 7.29 4.89
CA GLY A 37 5.09 7.94 5.56
C GLY A 37 6.34 7.07 5.66
N LEU A 38 6.43 5.99 4.90
CA LEU A 38 7.60 5.13 4.83
C LEU A 38 8.58 5.66 3.77
N LYS A 39 9.87 5.57 4.08
CA LYS A 39 10.95 5.88 3.13
C LYS A 39 11.50 4.64 2.42
N SER A 40 11.28 3.47 3.00
CA SER A 40 11.74 2.19 2.49
C SER A 40 10.81 1.09 3.03
N ILE A 41 10.78 -0.04 2.34
CA ILE A 41 10.06 -1.23 2.80
C ILE A 41 10.70 -1.70 4.12
N PRO A 42 9.96 -1.75 5.24
CA PRO A 42 10.45 -2.28 6.51
C PRO A 42 10.68 -3.79 6.39
N ASP A 43 11.61 -4.31 7.18
CA ASP A 43 11.85 -5.74 7.26
C ASP A 43 10.75 -6.39 8.13
N GLY A 44 10.03 -7.37 7.56
CA GLY A 44 8.96 -8.09 8.24
C GLY A 44 7.55 -7.65 7.82
N ARG A 45 6.58 -7.90 8.72
CA ARG A 45 5.16 -7.67 8.44
C ARG A 45 4.80 -6.21 8.70
N TRP A 46 4.09 -5.63 7.75
CA TRP A 46 3.59 -4.26 7.85
C TRP A 46 2.07 -4.25 7.77
N PHE A 47 1.46 -3.38 8.57
CA PHE A 47 0.02 -3.20 8.64
C PHE A 47 -0.30 -1.72 8.39
N CYS A 48 -1.31 -1.45 7.56
CA CYS A 48 -1.78 -0.09 7.32
C CYS A 48 -2.48 0.47 8.58
N ASP A 49 -2.70 1.79 8.62
CA ASP A 49 -3.29 2.44 9.80
C ASP A 49 -4.74 1.96 10.08
N GLU A 50 -5.43 1.44 9.05
CA GLU A 50 -6.78 0.87 9.18
C GLU A 50 -6.79 -0.57 9.73
N CYS A 51 -5.71 -1.32 9.56
CA CYS A 51 -5.61 -2.73 10.01
C CYS A 51 -4.78 -2.90 11.29
N ARG A 52 -4.21 -1.81 11.84
CA ARG A 52 -3.52 -1.80 13.13
C ARG A 52 -4.47 -2.03 14.29
#